data_AF-A0A5C3MVD7-F1
#
_entry.id   AF-A0A5C3MVD7-F1
#
_cell.length_a   1.000
_cell.length_b   1.000
_cell.length_c   1.000
_cell.angle_alpha   90.00
_cell.angle_beta   90.00
_cell.angle_gamma   90.00
#
_symmetry.space_group_name_H-M   'P 1'
#
loop_
_entity.id
_entity.type
_entity.pdbx_description
1 polymer ?
#
loop_
_entity_poly.entity_id
_entity_poly.type
_entity_poly.pdbx_seq_one_letter_code
_entity_poly.pdbx_strand_id
1 'polypeptide(L)'
;MHDLLPIPPNTVTTGFTTSLHLANDVEALAFVALADDALGVHKSSSRLPHPLVTPPKPPPSQGRDRPVAWEAFYPKGSINPSNPIPGGCGFYLSGPKAFSDAFVNAKEVVMSYEVLFEEGFEWVKGGKLPGMFGGIGDLAYRCSGGRKDNRCKCFDLRLMWRQSGQGELYAYLPLTPTNASRLLEVPSSKQNPDYGFSVGRGLFNFRAGEWTTVAQRVKLNDIGHENGEVEVYINGISVIRVAGLTLRDEAASYVKGMHFQTFFGGSSPDWASPKDQKAWFAGVTGALLKD
;
A
#
# COMPACT_ATOMS: atom_id res chain seq x y z
N MET A 1 6.15 20.47 -1.45
CA MET A 1 5.69 19.18 -1.98
C MET A 1 5.09 18.44 -0.79
N HIS A 2 3.89 17.89 -0.90
CA HIS A 2 3.22 17.24 0.23
C HIS A 2 3.70 15.79 0.35
N ASP A 3 3.93 15.28 1.55
CA ASP A 3 4.40 13.89 1.73
C ASP A 3 3.42 12.86 1.17
N LEU A 4 2.11 13.17 1.21
CA LEU A 4 1.04 12.35 0.63
C LEU A 4 1.00 12.42 -0.90
N LEU A 5 1.62 13.42 -1.51
CA LEU A 5 1.72 13.57 -2.96
C LEU A 5 3.14 14.03 -3.30
N PRO A 6 4.15 13.14 -3.19
CA PRO A 6 5.57 13.48 -3.33
C PRO A 6 5.99 13.60 -4.79
N ILE A 7 5.19 14.32 -5.57
CA ILE A 7 5.37 14.60 -6.99
C ILE A 7 4.95 16.05 -7.28
N PRO A 8 5.38 16.64 -8.41
CA PRO A 8 4.95 17.99 -8.80
C PRO A 8 3.42 18.04 -9.03
N PRO A 9 2.66 18.94 -8.36
CA PRO A 9 1.20 18.98 -8.50
C PRO A 9 0.70 19.21 -9.93
N ASN A 10 1.49 19.89 -10.77
CA ASN A 10 1.14 20.14 -12.17
C ASN A 10 1.18 18.89 -13.08
N THR A 11 1.69 17.75 -12.59
CA THR A 11 1.61 16.46 -13.30
C THR A 11 0.34 15.70 -12.99
N VAL A 12 -0.45 16.10 -11.98
CA VAL A 12 -1.72 15.45 -11.64
C VAL A 12 -2.80 15.83 -12.64
N THR A 13 -3.54 14.84 -13.15
CA THR A 13 -4.73 15.05 -14.00
C THR A 13 -6.00 15.09 -13.17
N THR A 14 -6.14 14.15 -12.22
CA THR A 14 -7.26 14.06 -11.29
C THR A 14 -6.87 13.19 -10.10
N GLY A 15 -7.56 13.36 -8.98
CA GLY A 15 -7.36 12.51 -7.82
C GLY A 15 -8.35 12.80 -6.71
N PHE A 16 -8.14 12.12 -5.59
CA PHE A 16 -8.88 12.32 -4.36
C PHE A 16 -7.92 12.34 -3.18
N THR A 17 -8.34 12.97 -2.08
CA THR A 17 -7.63 12.89 -0.81
C THR A 17 -8.59 13.01 0.36
N THR A 18 -8.25 12.35 1.46
CA THR A 18 -8.90 12.54 2.76
C THR A 18 -8.22 13.63 3.60
N SER A 19 -7.18 14.27 3.07
CA SER A 19 -6.48 15.41 3.66
C SER A 19 -7.12 16.72 3.20
N LEU A 20 -7.77 17.44 4.12
CA LEU A 20 -8.35 18.74 3.80
C LEU A 20 -7.27 19.75 3.40
N HIS A 21 -6.09 19.69 4.03
CA HIS A 21 -4.96 20.56 3.69
C HIS A 21 -4.49 20.32 2.25
N LEU A 22 -4.32 19.05 1.86
CA LEU A 22 -3.86 18.71 0.50
C LEU A 22 -4.92 19.07 -0.56
N ALA A 23 -6.21 18.86 -0.28
CA ALA A 23 -7.28 19.22 -1.20
C ALA A 23 -7.35 20.73 -1.46
N ASN A 24 -7.04 21.55 -0.44
CA ASN A 24 -7.00 23.01 -0.60
C ASN A 24 -5.78 23.47 -1.41
N ASP A 25 -4.66 22.76 -1.31
CA ASP A 25 -3.39 23.16 -1.93
C ASP A 25 -3.23 22.62 -3.37
N VAL A 26 -3.96 21.56 -3.73
CA VAL A 26 -3.88 20.91 -5.05
C VAL A 26 -5.28 20.80 -5.66
N GLU A 27 -5.60 21.75 -6.55
CA GLU A 27 -6.91 21.88 -7.22
C GLU A 27 -7.37 20.59 -7.93
N ALA A 28 -6.45 19.80 -8.47
CA ALA A 28 -6.76 18.55 -9.15
C ALA A 28 -7.24 17.41 -8.21
N LEU A 29 -7.17 17.60 -6.89
CA LEU A 29 -7.59 16.61 -5.89
C LEU A 29 -8.92 16.98 -5.26
N ALA A 30 -9.90 16.10 -5.38
CA ALA A 30 -11.16 16.23 -4.66
C ALA A 30 -11.00 15.78 -3.19
N PHE A 31 -11.47 16.60 -2.25
CA PHE A 31 -11.63 16.14 -0.87
C PHE A 31 -12.73 15.07 -0.78
N VAL A 32 -12.44 13.98 -0.06
CA VAL A 32 -13.42 12.93 0.27
C VAL A 32 -13.27 12.50 1.73
N ALA A 33 -14.37 12.07 2.34
CA ALA A 33 -14.33 11.57 3.71
C ALA A 33 -13.55 10.25 3.80
N LEU A 34 -12.89 10.01 4.94
CA LEU A 34 -12.32 8.70 5.28
C LEU A 34 -13.47 7.74 5.66
N ALA A 35 -14.16 7.23 4.66
CA ALA A 35 -15.33 6.36 4.80
C ALA A 35 -15.40 5.32 3.68
N ASP A 36 -16.01 4.18 3.98
CA ASP A 36 -16.04 3.02 3.07
C ASP A 36 -16.75 3.31 1.75
N ASP A 37 -17.90 3.97 1.82
CA ASP A 37 -18.70 4.38 0.66
C ASP A 37 -17.98 5.43 -0.20
N ALA A 38 -17.36 6.42 0.44
CA ALA A 38 -16.61 7.48 -0.22
C ALA A 38 -15.35 6.97 -0.95
N LEU A 39 -14.68 5.96 -0.39
CA LEU A 39 -13.40 5.44 -0.90
C LEU A 39 -13.55 4.18 -1.77
N GLY A 40 -14.79 3.77 -2.07
CA GLY A 40 -15.04 2.57 -2.85
C GLY A 40 -14.45 1.32 -2.19
N VAL A 41 -14.59 1.22 -0.86
CA VAL A 41 -14.15 0.06 -0.10
C VAL A 41 -14.99 -1.15 -0.47
N HIS A 42 -14.34 -2.27 -0.77
CA HIS A 42 -14.97 -3.51 -1.19
C HIS A 42 -14.15 -4.72 -0.77
N LYS A 43 -14.77 -5.90 -0.83
CA LYS A 43 -14.19 -7.19 -0.39
C LYS A 43 -13.62 -7.10 1.05
N SER A 44 -14.30 -6.35 1.93
CA SER A 44 -13.92 -6.18 3.33
C SER A 44 -14.07 -7.50 4.10
N SER A 45 -13.07 -7.80 4.93
CA SER A 45 -13.08 -8.99 5.77
C SER A 45 -13.77 -8.69 7.09
N SER A 46 -14.86 -9.40 7.39
CA SER A 46 -15.55 -9.30 8.69
C SER A 46 -14.67 -9.72 9.88
N ARG A 47 -13.58 -10.47 9.64
CA ARG A 47 -12.62 -10.90 10.67
C ARG A 47 -11.53 -9.86 10.93
N LEU A 48 -11.38 -8.87 10.05
CA LEU A 48 -10.34 -7.84 10.10
C LEU A 48 -10.97 -6.45 9.91
N PRO A 49 -11.77 -5.99 10.88
CA PRO A 49 -12.47 -4.71 10.78
C PRO A 49 -11.52 -3.52 10.80
N HIS A 50 -12.01 -2.37 10.36
CA HIS A 50 -11.30 -1.08 10.34
C HIS A 50 -12.18 0.05 10.87
N PRO A 51 -12.55 0.05 12.17
CA PRO A 51 -13.40 1.09 12.73
C PRO A 51 -12.76 2.48 12.57
N LEU A 52 -13.60 3.47 12.25
CA LEU A 52 -13.20 4.88 12.24
C LEU A 52 -13.17 5.40 13.68
N VAL A 53 -12.00 5.85 14.14
CA VAL A 53 -11.78 6.30 15.52
C VAL A 53 -11.02 7.61 15.55
N THR A 54 -10.96 8.23 16.74
CA THR A 54 -9.98 9.30 17.01
C THR A 54 -8.63 8.66 17.36
N PRO A 55 -7.57 8.88 16.57
CA PRO A 55 -6.25 8.33 16.86
C PRO A 55 -5.61 9.03 18.09
N PRO A 56 -4.61 8.40 18.74
CA PRO A 56 -3.97 8.98 19.93
C PRO A 56 -3.16 10.25 19.64
N LYS A 57 -2.78 10.47 18.38
CA LYS A 57 -2.12 11.70 17.90
C LYS A 57 -2.80 12.14 16.60
N PRO A 58 -3.06 13.44 16.40
CA PRO A 58 -3.65 13.91 15.14
C PRO A 58 -2.73 13.56 13.96
N PRO A 59 -3.26 13.00 12.85
CA PRO A 59 -2.47 12.77 11.63
C PRO A 59 -1.95 14.09 11.05
N PRO A 60 -0.72 14.14 10.48
CA PRO A 60 -0.18 15.33 9.84
C PRO A 60 -1.09 15.90 8.75
N SER A 61 -1.82 15.04 8.05
CA SER A 61 -2.79 15.41 7.01
C SER A 61 -4.06 16.10 7.52
N GLN A 62 -4.30 16.09 8.83
CA GLN A 62 -5.55 16.58 9.42
C GLN A 62 -5.29 17.71 10.42
N GLY A 63 -6.30 18.56 10.60
CA GLY A 63 -6.31 19.54 11.68
C GLY A 63 -6.39 18.88 13.07
N ARG A 64 -6.21 19.68 14.12
CA ARG A 64 -6.33 19.19 15.50
C ARG A 64 -7.79 18.94 15.93
N ASP A 65 -8.74 19.48 15.18
CA ASP A 65 -10.16 19.35 15.48
C ASP A 65 -10.71 18.02 14.95
N ARG A 66 -11.02 17.11 15.88
CA ARG A 66 -11.66 15.80 15.63
C ARG A 66 -10.92 14.96 14.57
N PRO A 67 -9.63 14.67 14.75
CA PRO A 67 -8.91 13.82 13.82
C PRO A 67 -9.55 12.43 13.77
N VAL A 68 -9.57 11.83 12.58
CA VAL A 68 -10.11 10.49 12.33
C VAL A 68 -9.09 9.60 11.64
N ALA A 69 -9.08 8.33 12.00
CA ALA A 69 -8.25 7.30 11.38
C ALA A 69 -8.96 5.94 11.42
N TRP A 70 -8.65 5.07 10.48
CA TRP A 70 -8.99 3.66 10.58
C TRP A 70 -8.05 2.98 11.58
N GLU A 71 -8.61 2.27 12.56
CA GLU A 71 -7.83 1.47 13.51
C GLU A 71 -7.68 0.03 13.04
N ALA A 72 -6.46 -0.50 13.09
CA ALA A 72 -6.16 -1.91 12.98
C ALA A 72 -5.75 -2.43 14.37
N PHE A 73 -6.46 -3.43 14.87
CA PHE A 73 -6.18 -4.06 16.16
C PHE A 73 -5.52 -5.42 15.97
N TYR A 74 -4.34 -5.64 16.58
CA TYR A 74 -3.61 -6.90 16.55
C TYR A 74 -3.67 -7.57 17.94
N PRO A 75 -4.58 -8.52 18.17
CA PRO A 75 -4.61 -9.26 19.42
C PRO A 75 -3.30 -10.04 19.64
N LYS A 76 -2.93 -10.25 20.89
CA LYS A 76 -1.86 -11.18 21.27
C LYS A 76 -2.10 -12.55 20.63
N GLY A 77 -1.07 -13.09 19.99
CA GLY A 77 -1.14 -14.37 19.28
C GLY A 77 -1.66 -14.29 17.85
N SER A 78 -2.10 -13.12 17.37
CA SER A 78 -2.53 -12.96 15.97
C SER A 78 -1.35 -13.04 15.00
N ILE A 79 -1.54 -13.73 13.88
CA ILE A 79 -0.56 -13.89 12.78
C ILE A 79 -1.28 -13.56 11.47
N ASN A 80 -1.30 -14.49 10.50
CA ASN A 80 -2.03 -14.30 9.26
C ASN A 80 -3.54 -14.49 9.47
N PRO A 81 -4.38 -13.87 8.61
CA PRO A 81 -5.83 -13.83 8.81
C PRO A 81 -6.52 -15.19 8.79
N SER A 82 -5.87 -16.24 8.26
CA SER A 82 -6.41 -17.59 8.22
C SER A 82 -6.27 -18.33 9.56
N ASN A 83 -5.49 -17.81 10.52
CA ASN A 83 -5.37 -18.40 11.85
C ASN A 83 -6.63 -18.21 12.71
N PRO A 84 -6.76 -18.96 13.83
CA PRO A 84 -7.90 -18.82 14.75
C PRO A 84 -8.06 -17.42 15.33
N ILE A 85 -6.95 -16.73 15.64
CA ILE A 85 -6.94 -15.36 16.17
C ILE A 85 -6.61 -14.39 15.02
N PRO A 86 -7.62 -13.75 14.40
CA PRO A 86 -7.38 -12.72 13.39
C PRO A 86 -6.86 -11.44 14.05
N GLY A 87 -6.07 -10.67 13.33
CA GLY A 87 -5.56 -9.38 13.79
C GLY A 87 -5.16 -8.48 12.64
N GLY A 88 -5.44 -7.18 12.80
CA GLY A 88 -5.25 -6.13 11.83
C GLY A 88 -6.54 -5.75 11.10
N CYS A 89 -6.42 -5.22 9.89
CA CYS A 89 -7.55 -4.85 9.02
C CYS A 89 -7.37 -5.40 7.60
N GLY A 90 -8.46 -5.57 6.85
CA GLY A 90 -8.37 -6.15 5.50
C GLY A 90 -9.54 -5.82 4.58
N PHE A 91 -9.27 -5.04 3.54
CA PHE A 91 -10.20 -4.68 2.48
C PHE A 91 -9.43 -4.24 1.23
N TYR A 92 -10.16 -3.95 0.15
CA TYR A 92 -9.64 -3.28 -1.03
C TYR A 92 -10.35 -1.95 -1.17
N LEU A 93 -9.68 -0.95 -1.73
CA LEU A 93 -10.29 0.33 -2.06
C LEU A 93 -9.84 0.77 -3.45
N SER A 94 -10.78 1.33 -4.21
CA SER A 94 -10.54 1.86 -5.56
C SER A 94 -10.52 3.38 -5.61
N GLY A 95 -10.91 4.05 -4.52
CA GLY A 95 -11.23 5.48 -4.51
C GLY A 95 -12.66 5.76 -4.99
N PRO A 96 -13.07 7.04 -5.01
CA PRO A 96 -14.38 7.47 -5.49
C PRO A 96 -14.63 7.00 -6.93
N LYS A 97 -15.90 6.78 -7.29
CA LYS A 97 -16.26 6.22 -8.61
C LYS A 97 -15.62 6.95 -9.79
N ALA A 98 -15.63 8.29 -9.78
CA ALA A 98 -15.04 9.10 -10.85
C ALA A 98 -13.52 8.85 -11.00
N PHE A 99 -12.82 8.64 -9.89
CA PHE A 99 -11.40 8.30 -9.90
C PHE A 99 -11.17 6.87 -10.39
N SER A 100 -11.94 5.90 -9.87
CA SER A 100 -11.76 4.49 -10.25
C SER A 100 -12.12 4.21 -11.72
N ASP A 101 -13.10 4.92 -12.28
CA ASP A 101 -13.48 4.80 -13.69
C ASP A 101 -12.36 5.30 -14.62
N ALA A 102 -11.52 6.24 -14.16
CA ALA A 102 -10.42 6.81 -14.93
C ALA A 102 -9.17 5.91 -15.00
N PHE A 103 -9.06 4.87 -14.16
CA PHE A 103 -7.91 3.96 -14.17
C PHE A 103 -7.67 3.27 -15.52
N VAL A 104 -8.72 3.00 -16.29
CA VAL A 104 -8.60 2.30 -17.59
C VAL A 104 -7.73 3.07 -18.58
N ASN A 105 -7.64 4.40 -18.43
CA ASN A 105 -6.85 5.28 -19.29
C ASN A 105 -5.56 5.76 -18.63
N ALA A 106 -5.32 5.42 -17.36
CA ALA A 106 -4.17 5.90 -16.62
C ALA A 106 -2.98 4.94 -16.74
N LYS A 107 -1.82 5.46 -17.14
CA LYS A 107 -0.55 4.70 -17.13
C LYS A 107 0.19 4.85 -15.81
N GLU A 108 0.07 6.00 -15.16
CA GLU A 108 0.84 6.35 -13.98
C GLU A 108 -0.06 6.82 -12.83
N VAL A 109 0.11 6.18 -11.67
CA VAL A 109 -0.74 6.38 -10.49
C VAL A 109 0.13 6.56 -9.26
N VAL A 110 -0.25 7.52 -8.41
CA VAL A 110 0.26 7.64 -7.05
C VAL A 110 -0.86 7.34 -6.07
N MET A 111 -0.59 6.48 -5.09
CA MET A 111 -1.47 6.29 -3.94
C MET A 111 -0.67 6.33 -2.66
N SER A 112 -1.26 6.88 -1.61
CA SER A 112 -0.57 7.09 -0.34
C SER A 112 -1.52 7.04 0.86
N TYR A 113 -0.92 6.88 2.03
CA TYR A 113 -1.58 6.90 3.32
C TYR A 113 -0.56 7.28 4.40
N GLU A 114 -1.06 7.68 5.55
CA GLU A 114 -0.29 7.84 6.78
C GLU A 114 -0.54 6.63 7.68
N VAL A 115 0.49 6.18 8.39
CA VAL A 115 0.39 5.12 9.39
C VAL A 115 1.04 5.55 10.69
N LEU A 116 0.35 5.29 11.81
CA LEU A 116 0.89 5.41 13.16
C LEU A 116 0.87 4.02 13.79
N PHE A 117 2.04 3.51 14.15
CA PHE A 117 2.13 2.35 15.03
C PHE A 117 2.07 2.83 16.48
N GLU A 118 1.39 2.08 17.35
CA GLU A 118 1.32 2.38 18.77
C GLU A 118 2.69 2.62 19.41
N GLU A 119 2.75 3.51 20.40
CA GLU A 119 3.97 3.71 21.17
C GLU A 119 4.41 2.40 21.82
N GLY A 120 5.68 2.02 21.66
CA GLY A 120 6.18 0.73 22.12
C GLY A 120 5.69 -0.48 21.31
N PHE A 121 5.25 -0.29 20.06
CA PHE A 121 4.90 -1.39 19.14
C PHE A 121 6.05 -2.40 19.01
N GLU A 122 5.72 -3.68 19.16
CA GLU A 122 6.66 -4.79 19.05
C GLU A 122 6.56 -5.45 17.67
N TRP A 123 7.59 -5.23 16.85
CA TRP A 123 7.62 -5.59 15.42
C TRP A 123 7.68 -7.08 15.12
N VAL A 124 8.22 -7.88 16.04
CA VAL A 124 8.50 -9.32 15.88
C VAL A 124 9.28 -9.55 14.57
N LYS A 125 8.90 -10.52 13.74
CA LYS A 125 9.55 -10.83 12.47
C LYS A 125 9.02 -9.99 11.30
N GLY A 126 7.86 -9.37 11.47
CA GLY A 126 7.25 -8.53 10.46
C GLY A 126 5.75 -8.71 10.30
N GLY A 127 5.18 -7.92 9.40
CA GLY A 127 3.77 -7.94 9.05
C GLY A 127 3.50 -7.19 7.77
N LYS A 128 2.28 -7.31 7.25
CA LYS A 128 1.86 -6.68 5.99
C LYS A 128 1.39 -5.26 6.21
N LEU A 129 1.58 -4.43 5.19
CA LEU A 129 1.05 -3.09 5.10
C LEU A 129 0.34 -2.86 3.76
N PRO A 130 -0.59 -1.91 3.69
CA PRO A 130 -1.27 -1.55 2.45
C PRO A 130 -0.32 -1.19 1.32
N GLY A 131 -0.73 -1.50 0.08
CA GLY A 131 -0.05 -1.04 -1.12
C GLY A 131 -0.90 -1.26 -2.36
N MET A 132 -0.44 -0.74 -3.50
CA MET A 132 -1.18 -0.80 -4.75
C MET A 132 -1.31 -2.22 -5.31
N PHE A 133 -2.41 -2.47 -6.00
CA PHE A 133 -2.63 -3.71 -6.74
C PHE A 133 -3.24 -3.43 -8.12
N GLY A 134 -3.13 -4.39 -9.02
CA GLY A 134 -3.70 -4.27 -10.36
C GLY A 134 -3.77 -5.60 -11.08
N GLY A 135 -4.38 -5.59 -12.26
CA GLY A 135 -4.57 -6.80 -13.07
C GLY A 135 -5.79 -6.75 -13.97
N ILE A 136 -6.08 -7.88 -14.60
CA ILE A 136 -7.22 -8.06 -15.51
C ILE A 136 -8.46 -8.47 -14.73
N GLY A 137 -9.51 -7.65 -14.76
CA GLY A 137 -10.79 -7.95 -14.11
C GLY A 137 -10.62 -8.45 -12.67
N ASP A 138 -11.26 -9.56 -12.34
CA ASP A 138 -11.17 -10.20 -11.01
C ASP A 138 -9.85 -10.94 -10.74
N LEU A 139 -8.99 -11.14 -11.75
CA LEU A 139 -7.66 -11.73 -11.53
C LEU A 139 -6.76 -10.78 -10.73
N ALA A 140 -7.02 -9.47 -10.75
CA ALA A 140 -6.29 -8.47 -9.96
C ALA A 140 -6.23 -8.83 -8.45
N TYR A 141 -7.28 -9.46 -7.91
CA TYR A 141 -7.36 -9.82 -6.48
C TYR A 141 -6.62 -11.13 -6.13
N ARG A 142 -5.93 -11.76 -7.09
CA ARG A 142 -5.35 -13.11 -6.92
C ARG A 142 -3.83 -13.11 -6.68
N CYS A 143 -3.17 -11.95 -6.74
CA CYS A 143 -1.73 -11.82 -6.58
C CYS A 143 -1.24 -11.81 -5.12
N SER A 144 -1.73 -12.73 -4.30
CA SER A 144 -1.36 -12.86 -2.88
C SER A 144 -1.32 -14.31 -2.41
N GLY A 145 -0.76 -14.56 -1.21
CA GLY A 145 -0.92 -15.86 -0.53
C GLY A 145 -0.26 -17.05 -1.23
N GLY A 146 0.94 -16.87 -1.78
CA GLY A 146 1.73 -17.95 -2.40
C GLY A 146 1.20 -18.51 -3.73
N ARG A 147 0.08 -17.97 -4.23
CA ARG A 147 -0.54 -18.39 -5.50
C ARG A 147 0.40 -18.12 -6.68
N LYS A 148 0.57 -19.08 -7.58
CA LYS A 148 1.44 -18.92 -8.77
C LYS A 148 0.65 -18.88 -10.08
N ASP A 149 -0.58 -19.39 -10.07
CA ASP A 149 -1.43 -19.43 -11.26
C ASP A 149 -1.84 -18.02 -11.71
N ASN A 150 -1.76 -17.77 -13.02
CA ASN A 150 -2.09 -16.49 -13.65
C ASN A 150 -1.34 -15.29 -13.04
N ARG A 151 -0.13 -15.51 -12.51
CA ARG A 151 0.71 -14.45 -11.94
C ARG A 151 1.06 -13.34 -12.94
N CYS A 152 1.04 -13.62 -14.24
CA CYS A 152 1.20 -12.61 -15.29
C CYS A 152 -0.01 -11.67 -15.44
N LYS A 153 -1.19 -12.03 -14.89
CA LYS A 153 -2.44 -11.28 -15.06
C LYS A 153 -2.77 -10.32 -13.91
N CYS A 154 -1.87 -10.19 -12.94
CA CYS A 154 -2.02 -9.28 -11.81
C CYS A 154 -0.67 -8.86 -11.23
N PHE A 155 -0.69 -7.81 -10.41
CA PHE A 155 0.40 -7.45 -9.52
C PHE A 155 -0.14 -6.99 -8.17
N ASP A 156 0.68 -7.12 -7.13
CA ASP A 156 0.39 -6.64 -5.77
C ASP A 156 1.70 -6.09 -5.19
N LEU A 157 1.66 -4.86 -4.69
CA LEU A 157 2.81 -4.08 -4.26
C LEU A 157 2.67 -3.66 -2.81
N ARG A 158 2.04 -4.49 -1.98
CA ARG A 158 1.99 -4.25 -0.52
C ARG A 158 3.37 -4.07 0.07
N LEU A 159 3.42 -3.38 1.19
CA LEU A 159 4.65 -3.24 1.97
C LEU A 159 4.68 -4.31 3.07
N MET A 160 5.85 -4.43 3.70
CA MET A 160 5.97 -5.10 4.99
C MET A 160 6.76 -4.25 5.96
N TRP A 161 6.44 -4.36 7.25
CA TRP A 161 7.43 -4.14 8.29
C TRP A 161 8.16 -5.46 8.61
N ARG A 162 9.34 -5.32 9.20
CA ARG A 162 10.25 -6.37 9.66
C ARG A 162 10.73 -6.04 11.05
N GLN A 163 11.65 -6.85 11.57
CA GLN A 163 12.32 -6.62 12.85
C GLN A 163 12.81 -5.17 12.98
N SER A 164 12.61 -4.62 14.17
CA SER A 164 13.04 -3.25 14.53
C SER A 164 12.46 -2.15 13.63
N GLY A 165 11.26 -2.37 13.07
CA GLY A 165 10.57 -1.38 12.26
C GLY A 165 11.07 -1.27 10.83
N GLN A 166 12.01 -2.11 10.40
CA GLN A 166 12.52 -2.10 9.02
C GLN A 166 11.39 -2.28 8.02
N GLY A 167 11.32 -1.43 7.01
CA GLY A 167 10.36 -1.54 5.93
C GLY A 167 10.92 -2.26 4.70
N GLU A 168 10.03 -2.81 3.88
CA GLU A 168 10.34 -3.31 2.54
C GLU A 168 9.14 -3.16 1.61
N LEU A 169 9.40 -3.04 0.31
CA LEU A 169 8.40 -3.34 -0.70
C LEU A 169 8.29 -4.87 -0.83
N TYR A 170 7.07 -5.40 -0.74
CA TYR A 170 6.81 -6.83 -0.90
C TYR A 170 6.14 -7.11 -2.24
N ALA A 171 6.96 -7.23 -3.27
CA ALA A 171 6.52 -7.20 -4.65
C ALA A 171 6.08 -8.57 -5.17
N TYR A 172 4.86 -8.60 -5.70
CA TYR A 172 4.30 -9.69 -6.46
C TYR A 172 4.10 -9.22 -7.90
N LEU A 173 5.08 -9.51 -8.76
CA LEU A 173 5.07 -9.14 -10.18
C LEU A 173 5.00 -10.38 -11.08
N PRO A 174 4.74 -10.22 -12.39
CA PRO A 174 4.99 -11.26 -13.37
C PRO A 174 6.41 -11.84 -13.21
N LEU A 175 6.52 -13.18 -13.20
CA LEU A 175 7.78 -13.90 -12.94
C LEU A 175 8.65 -13.97 -14.21
N THR A 176 9.18 -12.83 -14.65
CA THR A 176 10.13 -12.75 -15.76
C THR A 176 11.58 -12.64 -15.24
N PRO A 177 12.59 -13.12 -15.99
CA PRO A 177 14.00 -12.93 -15.64
C PRO A 177 14.38 -11.46 -15.45
N THR A 178 13.87 -10.56 -16.31
CA THR A 178 14.10 -9.11 -16.19
C THR A 178 13.54 -8.57 -14.88
N ASN A 179 12.28 -8.84 -14.53
CA ASN A 179 11.70 -8.37 -13.28
C ASN A 179 12.51 -8.88 -12.08
N ALA A 180 12.90 -10.16 -12.08
CA ALA A 180 13.73 -10.71 -11.02
C ALA A 180 15.08 -9.96 -10.90
N SER A 181 15.77 -9.72 -12.01
CA SER A 181 17.03 -8.95 -12.03
C SER A 181 16.84 -7.53 -11.50
N ARG A 182 15.85 -6.79 -12.01
CA ARG A 182 15.59 -5.40 -11.61
C ARG A 182 15.22 -5.25 -10.14
N LEU A 183 14.41 -6.16 -9.61
CA LEU A 183 14.07 -6.15 -8.18
C LEU A 183 15.29 -6.48 -7.30
N LEU A 184 16.17 -7.36 -7.75
CA LEU A 184 17.40 -7.76 -7.04
C LEU A 184 18.54 -6.75 -7.15
N GLU A 185 18.49 -5.82 -8.11
CA GLU A 185 19.43 -4.68 -8.21
C GLU A 185 19.26 -3.69 -7.04
N VAL A 186 18.07 -3.62 -6.44
CA VAL A 186 17.87 -2.82 -5.23
C VAL A 186 18.63 -3.44 -4.05
N PRO A 187 19.41 -2.66 -3.28
CA PRO A 187 20.12 -3.18 -2.11
C PRO A 187 19.18 -3.85 -1.10
N SER A 188 19.67 -4.89 -0.41
CA SER A 188 18.90 -5.64 0.59
C SER A 188 17.62 -6.30 0.04
N SER A 189 17.58 -6.58 -1.26
CA SER A 189 16.53 -7.35 -1.90
C SER A 189 16.78 -8.85 -1.84
N LYS A 190 15.71 -9.64 -1.74
CA LYS A 190 15.74 -11.09 -1.70
C LYS A 190 14.54 -11.68 -2.43
N GLN A 191 14.83 -12.55 -3.39
CA GLN A 191 13.81 -13.35 -4.05
C GLN A 191 13.19 -14.34 -3.06
N ASN A 192 11.89 -14.57 -3.21
CA ASN A 192 11.19 -15.65 -2.55
C ASN A 192 10.50 -16.51 -3.62
N PRO A 193 10.89 -17.77 -3.83
CA PRO A 193 10.36 -18.60 -4.93
C PRO A 193 8.88 -18.96 -4.76
N ASP A 194 8.38 -18.93 -3.52
CA ASP A 194 6.99 -19.28 -3.19
C ASP A 194 6.12 -18.07 -2.87
N TYR A 195 6.71 -16.90 -2.67
CA TYR A 195 5.99 -15.71 -2.25
C TYR A 195 6.48 -14.44 -2.98
N GLY A 196 6.21 -13.26 -2.40
CA GLY A 196 6.63 -11.98 -2.99
C GLY A 196 8.12 -11.74 -2.75
N PHE A 197 8.74 -10.98 -3.66
CA PHE A 197 10.10 -10.49 -3.50
C PHE A 197 10.13 -9.51 -2.33
N SER A 198 11.09 -9.69 -1.44
CA SER A 198 11.45 -8.68 -0.44
C SER A 198 12.36 -7.68 -1.15
N VAL A 199 11.95 -6.43 -1.31
CA VAL A 199 12.69 -5.43 -2.08
C VAL A 199 13.07 -4.27 -1.16
N GLY A 200 14.36 -3.94 -1.09
CA GLY A 200 14.82 -2.79 -0.31
C GLY A 200 14.64 -2.91 1.19
N ARG A 201 14.78 -4.13 1.78
CA ARG A 201 14.56 -4.31 3.22
C ARG A 201 15.51 -3.45 4.04
N GLY A 202 14.94 -2.65 4.94
CA GLY A 202 15.70 -1.79 5.85
C GLY A 202 16.27 -0.53 5.20
N LEU A 203 15.90 -0.21 3.95
CA LEU A 203 16.19 1.09 3.34
C LEU A 203 15.38 2.24 3.97
N PHE A 204 14.35 1.91 4.75
CA PHE A 204 13.59 2.83 5.59
C PHE A 204 13.10 2.08 6.82
N ASN A 205 12.79 2.82 7.89
CA ASN A 205 12.28 2.28 9.15
C ASN A 205 11.03 3.04 9.59
N PHE A 206 10.03 2.29 10.05
CA PHE A 206 8.91 2.82 10.82
C PHE A 206 9.32 3.02 12.27
N ARG A 207 8.82 4.09 12.88
CA ARG A 207 9.03 4.41 14.30
C ARG A 207 7.71 4.29 15.04
N ALA A 208 7.72 3.52 16.11
CA ALA A 208 6.58 3.39 17.01
C ALA A 208 6.25 4.75 17.65
N GLY A 209 4.98 5.12 17.72
CA GLY A 209 4.51 6.38 18.28
C GLY A 209 4.65 7.60 17.35
N GLU A 210 5.16 7.44 16.13
CA GLU A 210 5.29 8.52 15.13
C GLU A 210 4.45 8.23 13.88
N TRP A 211 3.82 9.26 13.32
CA TRP A 211 3.18 9.15 12.01
C TRP A 211 4.25 9.01 10.93
N THR A 212 4.05 8.08 10.01
CA THR A 212 4.86 7.91 8.81
C THR A 212 3.96 7.99 7.59
N THR A 213 4.29 8.85 6.65
CA THR A 213 3.62 8.94 5.36
C THR A 213 4.27 7.96 4.39
N VAL A 214 3.45 7.10 3.79
CA VAL A 214 3.85 6.12 2.78
C VAL A 214 3.17 6.48 1.47
N ALA A 215 3.95 6.66 0.41
CA ALA A 215 3.40 6.79 -0.94
C ALA A 215 4.05 5.79 -1.89
N GLN A 216 3.29 5.33 -2.86
CA GLN A 216 3.76 4.52 -3.96
C GLN A 216 3.42 5.20 -5.28
N ARG A 217 4.37 5.22 -6.22
CA ARG A 217 4.14 5.57 -7.63
C ARG A 217 4.29 4.31 -8.47
N VAL A 218 3.30 4.02 -9.29
CA VAL A 218 3.32 2.90 -10.23
C VAL A 218 3.10 3.44 -11.62
N LYS A 219 4.08 3.21 -12.50
CA LYS A 219 3.99 3.46 -13.93
C LYS A 219 3.90 2.14 -14.66
N LEU A 220 2.77 1.86 -15.29
CA LEU A 220 2.59 0.67 -16.10
C LEU A 220 3.50 0.73 -17.33
N ASN A 221 4.06 -0.42 -17.69
CA ASN A 221 4.83 -0.54 -18.92
C ASN A 221 3.91 -0.45 -20.16
N ASP A 222 4.51 -0.05 -21.27
CA ASP A 222 3.92 -0.26 -22.60
C ASP A 222 3.93 -1.75 -22.93
N ILE A 223 2.90 -2.19 -23.65
CA ILE A 223 2.77 -3.60 -24.03
C ILE A 223 3.95 -3.99 -24.91
N GLY A 224 4.66 -5.05 -24.52
CA GLY A 224 5.87 -5.51 -25.20
C GLY A 224 7.16 -4.78 -24.82
N HIS A 225 7.11 -3.81 -23.91
CA HIS A 225 8.28 -3.05 -23.45
C HIS A 225 8.51 -3.21 -21.95
N GLU A 226 9.78 -3.17 -21.53
CA GLU A 226 10.22 -3.24 -20.14
C GLU A 226 10.51 -1.82 -19.64
N ASN A 227 9.49 -0.96 -19.57
CA ASN A 227 9.62 0.44 -19.18
C ASN A 227 8.68 0.85 -18.04
N GLY A 228 8.16 -0.13 -17.30
CA GLY A 228 7.37 0.10 -16.10
C GLY A 228 8.25 0.49 -14.92
N GLU A 229 7.65 1.19 -13.96
CA GLU A 229 8.35 1.69 -12.78
C GLU A 229 7.50 1.51 -11.52
N VAL A 230 8.17 1.20 -10.41
CA VAL A 230 7.62 1.24 -9.06
C VAL A 230 8.55 2.07 -8.19
N GLU A 231 7.99 3.04 -7.48
CA GLU A 231 8.73 3.89 -6.57
C GLU A 231 7.99 4.00 -5.23
N VAL A 232 8.73 3.90 -4.12
CA VAL A 232 8.21 4.02 -2.76
C VAL A 232 8.84 5.24 -2.12
N TYR A 233 7.98 6.07 -1.54
CA TYR A 233 8.36 7.27 -0.82
C TYR A 233 7.95 7.13 0.65
N ILE A 234 8.83 7.58 1.54
CA ILE A 234 8.59 7.63 2.99
C ILE A 234 8.84 9.05 3.45
N ASN A 235 7.81 9.68 4.03
CA ASN A 235 7.84 11.10 4.43
C ASN A 235 8.38 12.01 3.31
N GLY A 236 7.84 11.84 2.10
CA GLY A 236 8.22 12.61 0.93
C GLY A 236 9.53 12.21 0.24
N ILE A 237 10.34 11.32 0.82
CA ILE A 237 11.65 10.93 0.30
C ILE A 237 11.55 9.62 -0.48
N SER A 238 12.03 9.58 -1.73
CA SER A 238 12.14 8.34 -2.52
C SER A 238 13.20 7.42 -1.91
N VAL A 239 12.77 6.24 -1.44
CA VAL A 239 13.64 5.27 -0.74
C VAL A 239 13.84 3.97 -1.52
N ILE A 240 12.91 3.63 -2.41
CA ILE A 240 13.02 2.50 -3.33
C ILE A 240 12.52 2.96 -4.68
N ARG A 241 13.34 2.80 -5.73
CA ARG A 241 12.92 3.00 -7.11
C ARG A 241 13.39 1.83 -7.95
N VAL A 242 12.46 1.21 -8.67
CA VAL A 242 12.75 0.15 -9.64
C VAL A 242 12.14 0.55 -10.97
N ALA A 243 12.97 0.62 -12.00
CA ALA A 243 12.57 0.87 -13.36
C ALA A 243 12.90 -0.34 -14.24
N GLY A 244 12.43 -0.34 -15.48
CA GLY A 244 12.70 -1.43 -16.40
C GLY A 244 11.83 -2.67 -16.14
N LEU A 245 10.64 -2.49 -15.56
CA LEU A 245 9.75 -3.58 -15.15
C LEU A 245 8.70 -3.89 -16.21
N THR A 246 8.26 -5.15 -16.23
CA THR A 246 7.03 -5.59 -16.90
C THR A 246 5.96 -5.86 -15.85
N LEU A 247 5.03 -4.92 -15.69
CA LEU A 247 3.88 -5.00 -14.78
C LEU A 247 2.64 -5.62 -15.46
N ARG A 248 2.57 -5.54 -16.80
CA ARG A 248 1.50 -6.08 -17.63
C ARG A 248 1.97 -6.56 -18.99
N ASP A 249 1.28 -7.56 -19.51
CA ASP A 249 1.40 -8.09 -20.88
C ASP A 249 0.18 -7.75 -21.76
N GLU A 250 -0.93 -7.34 -21.16
CA GLU A 250 -2.18 -7.00 -21.84
C GLU A 250 -2.68 -5.60 -21.43
N ALA A 251 -3.27 -4.87 -22.39
CA ALA A 251 -3.85 -3.55 -22.14
C ALA A 251 -5.02 -3.58 -21.13
N ALA A 252 -5.71 -4.72 -21.01
CA ALA A 252 -6.77 -4.93 -20.03
C ALA A 252 -6.27 -4.98 -18.57
N SER A 253 -4.95 -5.07 -18.36
CA SER A 253 -4.33 -5.03 -17.04
C SER A 253 -3.95 -3.60 -16.67
N TYR A 254 -4.51 -3.10 -15.57
CA TYR A 254 -4.25 -1.77 -15.04
C TYR A 254 -4.37 -1.73 -13.51
N VAL A 255 -3.93 -0.63 -12.88
CA VAL A 255 -4.04 -0.39 -11.43
C VAL A 255 -5.52 -0.41 -11.02
N LYS A 256 -5.85 -1.09 -9.92
CA LYS A 256 -7.23 -1.20 -9.42
C LYS A 256 -7.47 -0.43 -8.11
N GLY A 257 -6.40 0.05 -7.49
CA GLY A 257 -6.44 0.79 -6.24
C GLY A 257 -5.44 0.24 -5.23
N MET A 258 -5.81 0.24 -3.94
CA MET A 258 -4.98 -0.32 -2.87
C MET A 258 -5.58 -1.60 -2.29
N HIS A 259 -4.72 -2.59 -2.09
CA HIS A 259 -4.99 -3.72 -1.23
C HIS A 259 -4.65 -3.32 0.20
N PHE A 260 -5.67 -2.86 0.93
CA PHE A 260 -5.54 -2.34 2.28
C PHE A 260 -5.62 -3.49 3.29
N GLN A 261 -4.49 -4.17 3.46
CA GLN A 261 -4.41 -5.32 4.36
C GLN A 261 -3.17 -5.25 5.23
N THR A 262 -3.39 -5.31 6.53
CA THR A 262 -2.34 -5.31 7.53
C THR A 262 -2.60 -6.40 8.58
N PHE A 263 -1.53 -7.11 8.96
CA PHE A 263 -1.54 -8.21 9.93
C PHE A 263 -0.11 -8.63 10.24
N PHE A 264 0.11 -9.28 11.38
CA PHE A 264 1.40 -9.90 11.73
C PHE A 264 1.70 -11.11 10.85
N GLY A 265 2.81 -11.11 10.15
CA GLY A 265 2.84 -11.73 8.82
C GLY A 265 3.85 -12.83 8.63
N GLY A 266 3.44 -14.06 8.89
CA GLY A 266 4.07 -15.32 8.47
C GLY A 266 3.05 -16.44 8.66
N SER A 267 3.50 -17.68 8.81
CA SER A 267 2.62 -18.81 9.12
C SER A 267 2.92 -19.51 10.44
N SER A 268 4.02 -19.16 11.11
CA SER A 268 4.46 -19.80 12.35
C SER A 268 4.30 -18.92 13.58
N PRO A 269 4.18 -19.49 14.81
CA PRO A 269 3.93 -18.75 16.05
C PRO A 269 4.93 -17.64 16.39
N ASP A 270 6.15 -17.75 15.90
CA ASP A 270 7.22 -16.75 16.05
C ASP A 270 7.02 -15.48 15.21
N TRP A 271 5.93 -15.40 14.44
CA TRP A 271 5.46 -14.17 13.79
C TRP A 271 4.33 -13.49 14.57
N ALA A 272 3.79 -14.13 15.60
CA ALA A 272 2.59 -13.65 16.27
C ALA A 272 2.82 -12.35 17.03
N SER A 273 1.80 -11.50 17.08
CA SER A 273 1.83 -10.33 17.95
C SER A 273 2.06 -10.76 19.41
N PRO A 274 3.09 -10.25 20.11
CA PRO A 274 3.44 -10.68 21.47
C PRO A 274 2.47 -10.15 22.52
N LYS A 275 1.74 -9.09 22.17
CA LYS A 275 0.74 -8.41 23.00
C LYS A 275 -0.40 -7.89 22.12
N ASP A 276 -1.42 -7.37 22.78
CA ASP A 276 -2.43 -6.55 22.11
C ASP A 276 -1.78 -5.23 21.71
N GLN A 277 -1.88 -4.85 20.44
CA GLN A 277 -1.31 -3.59 19.95
C GLN A 277 -2.08 -3.09 18.74
N LYS A 278 -1.92 -1.80 18.43
CA LYS A 278 -2.71 -1.10 17.42
C LYS A 278 -1.85 -0.38 16.38
N ALA A 279 -2.47 -0.12 15.24
CA ALA A 279 -2.00 0.87 14.27
C ALA A 279 -3.19 1.69 13.76
N TRP A 280 -2.94 2.94 13.39
CA TRP A 280 -3.95 3.84 12.84
C TRP A 280 -3.53 4.31 11.45
N PHE A 281 -4.51 4.45 10.56
CA PHE A 281 -4.30 4.86 9.18
C PHE A 281 -5.17 6.04 8.80
N ALA A 282 -4.57 7.04 8.16
CA ALA A 282 -5.22 8.29 7.77
C ALA A 282 -4.64 8.80 6.44
N GLY A 283 -5.09 9.98 5.98
CA GLY A 283 -4.48 10.66 4.84
C GLY A 283 -4.57 9.91 3.51
N VAL A 284 -5.47 8.94 3.37
CA VAL A 284 -5.63 8.15 2.15
C VAL A 284 -5.84 9.06 0.95
N THR A 285 -4.95 8.93 -0.04
CA THR A 285 -4.88 9.80 -1.21
C THR A 285 -4.59 8.97 -2.45
N GLY A 286 -5.17 9.36 -3.59
CA GLY A 286 -4.92 8.76 -4.90
C GLY A 286 -4.89 9.83 -5.98
N ALA A 287 -3.93 9.74 -6.89
CA ALA A 287 -3.75 10.69 -8.00
C ALA A 287 -3.35 9.95 -9.28
N LEU A 288 -3.96 10.34 -10.40
CA LEU A 288 -3.58 9.91 -11.75
C LEU A 288 -2.69 10.98 -12.36
N LEU A 289 -1.62 10.57 -13.03
CA LEU A 289 -0.66 11.51 -13.60
C LEU A 289 -0.84 11.64 -15.12
N LYS A 290 -0.32 12.73 -15.66
CA LYS A 290 -0.15 12.94 -17.10
C LYS A 290 0.87 11.94 -17.63
N ASP A 291 0.60 11.38 -18.81
CA ASP A 291 1.53 10.52 -19.54
C ASP A 291 2.78 11.28 -20.03
#